data_AF-A0A3N9X0Q3-F1
#
_entry.id   AF-A0A3N9X0Q3-F1
#
_cell.length_a   1.000
_cell.length_b   1.000
_cell.length_c   1.000
_cell.angle_alpha   90.00
_cell.angle_beta   90.00
_cell.angle_gamma   90.00
#
_symmetry.space_group_name_H-M   'P 1'
#
loop_
_entity.id
_entity.type
_entity.pdbx_description
1 polymer ?
#
loop_
_entity_poly.entity_id
_entity_poly.type
_entity_poly.pdbx_seq_one_letter_code
_entity_poly.pdbx_strand_id
1 'polypeptide(L)'
;PTTQSPTPAAPSSPPPTASTAPSTVGQQLPVSFREVSSEFAAVLATAVARRDVDPKTAEDLRDDLADLNRRTRDRAERVADLRDHIAELVRRNRLPAQTGAKLDSLLARADAFSTSRTDD
;
A
#
# COMPACT_ATOMS: atom_id res chain seq x y z
N PRO A 1 47.42 10.02 33.37
CA PRO A 1 46.86 9.34 34.56
C PRO A 1 46.04 10.32 35.44
N THR A 2 44.70 10.31 35.26
CA THR A 2 43.61 10.07 36.26
C THR A 2 43.38 11.17 37.29
N THR A 3 42.19 11.78 37.38
CA THR A 3 41.05 11.23 38.15
C THR A 3 39.65 11.61 37.61
N GLN A 4 38.70 10.68 37.79
CA GLN A 4 37.26 10.76 37.46
C GLN A 4 36.42 11.41 38.58
N SER A 5 35.16 11.75 38.28
CA SER A 5 34.05 11.83 39.24
C SER A 5 32.75 11.25 38.62
N PRO A 6 31.82 10.68 39.42
CA PRO A 6 30.86 9.66 38.96
C PRO A 6 29.36 10.07 38.96
N THR A 7 28.61 9.55 37.96
CA THR A 7 27.18 9.10 37.96
C THR A 7 26.08 10.04 38.49
N PRO A 8 24.93 9.52 38.97
CA PRO A 8 23.51 9.74 38.60
C PRO A 8 22.94 9.56 37.18
N ALA A 9 22.40 8.35 36.97
CA ALA A 9 21.36 8.00 36.01
C ALA A 9 20.03 8.74 36.27
N ALA A 10 19.30 9.07 35.21
CA ALA A 10 17.87 9.40 35.25
C ALA A 10 17.08 8.36 34.44
N PRO A 11 15.88 7.96 34.91
CA PRO A 11 15.17 6.77 34.46
C PRO A 11 14.51 6.93 33.09
N SER A 12 14.35 5.78 32.43
CA SER A 12 13.48 5.56 31.28
C SER A 12 12.08 6.15 31.49
N SER A 13 11.57 6.85 30.47
CA SER A 13 10.15 6.81 30.14
C SER A 13 9.96 6.92 28.61
N PRO A 14 8.99 6.16 28.07
CA PRO A 14 8.91 5.77 26.66
C PRO A 14 8.58 6.94 25.73
N PRO A 15 8.85 6.83 24.41
CA PRO A 15 8.28 7.77 23.46
C PRO A 15 6.74 7.64 23.55
N PRO A 16 5.98 8.76 23.60
CA PRO A 16 4.57 8.69 23.28
C PRO A 16 4.46 8.28 21.81
N THR A 17 4.03 7.05 21.60
CA THR A 17 3.43 6.62 20.34
C THR A 17 2.14 7.40 20.10
N ALA A 18 1.85 7.59 18.81
CA ALA A 18 0.59 8.06 18.25
C ALA A 18 0.27 9.57 18.42
N SER A 19 0.82 10.36 17.49
CA SER A 19 -0.08 11.03 16.55
C SER A 19 0.67 11.28 15.26
N THR A 20 0.74 10.24 14.42
CA THR A 20 1.07 10.41 13.01
C THR A 20 -0.12 11.13 12.38
N ALA A 21 -0.25 12.42 12.64
CA ALA A 21 -1.04 13.28 11.77
C ALA A 21 -0.36 13.18 10.40
N PRO A 22 -1.01 12.63 9.36
CA PRO A 22 -0.45 12.77 8.02
C PRO A 22 -0.53 14.28 7.72
N SER A 23 0.63 14.92 7.70
CA SER A 23 0.81 16.30 7.28
C SER A 23 0.01 16.55 5.99
N THR A 24 -1.14 17.20 6.13
CA THR A 24 -1.92 17.75 5.03
C THR A 24 -1.48 19.19 4.83
N VAL A 25 -0.30 19.40 4.25
CA VAL A 25 0.06 20.70 3.66
C VAL A 25 1.15 20.48 2.61
N GLY A 26 0.82 20.56 1.31
CA GLY A 26 1.82 20.87 0.28
C GLY A 26 1.73 20.18 -1.08
N GLN A 27 1.01 19.07 -1.27
CA GLN A 27 1.07 18.31 -2.54
C GLN A 27 -0.30 17.74 -2.95
N GLN A 28 -1.25 18.61 -3.33
CA GLN A 28 -2.46 18.15 -4.02
C GLN A 28 -2.05 17.71 -5.43
N LEU A 29 -1.70 16.43 -5.57
CA LEU A 29 -1.63 15.53 -6.74
C LEU A 29 -0.46 14.52 -6.49
N PRO A 30 -0.65 13.16 -6.41
CA PRO A 30 -1.86 12.32 -6.49
C PRO A 30 -2.19 11.64 -5.14
N VAL A 31 -2.99 12.27 -4.29
CA VAL A 31 -3.53 11.60 -3.08
C VAL A 31 -4.34 10.36 -3.50
N SER A 32 -5.03 10.43 -4.65
CA SER A 32 -5.94 9.39 -5.12
C SER A 32 -5.29 8.03 -5.36
N PHE A 33 -4.10 7.97 -5.97
CA PHE A 33 -3.40 6.70 -6.21
C PHE A 33 -2.82 6.12 -4.91
N ARG A 34 -2.25 6.99 -4.06
CA ARG A 34 -1.72 6.59 -2.75
C ARG A 34 -2.81 6.12 -1.79
N GLU A 35 -4.00 6.70 -1.90
CA GLU A 35 -5.19 6.30 -1.15
C GLU A 35 -5.71 4.95 -1.65
N VAL A 36 -5.86 4.77 -2.97
CA VAL A 36 -6.20 3.48 -3.58
C VAL A 36 -5.21 2.39 -3.15
N SER A 37 -3.90 2.69 -3.14
CA SER A 37 -2.91 1.68 -2.77
C SER A 37 -2.95 1.32 -1.28
N SER A 38 -3.28 2.28 -0.43
CA SER A 38 -3.50 2.03 1.01
C SER A 38 -4.75 1.16 1.24
N GLU A 39 -5.86 1.46 0.55
CA GLU A 39 -7.08 0.65 0.56
C GLU A 39 -6.82 -0.77 0.07
N PHE A 40 -6.06 -0.91 -1.02
CA PHE A 40 -5.68 -2.21 -1.58
C PHE A 40 -4.89 -3.04 -0.56
N ALA A 41 -3.89 -2.44 0.10
CA ALA A 41 -3.11 -3.11 1.12
C ALA A 41 -3.95 -3.52 2.34
N ALA A 42 -4.95 -2.72 2.72
CA ALA A 42 -5.89 -3.01 3.80
C ALA A 42 -6.84 -4.17 3.46
N VAL A 43 -7.34 -4.23 2.22
CA VAL A 43 -8.14 -5.36 1.72
C VAL A 43 -7.32 -6.65 1.76
N LEU A 44 -6.07 -6.62 1.30
CA LEU A 44 -5.17 -7.77 1.39
C LEU A 44 -4.85 -8.18 2.83
N ALA A 45 -4.59 -7.22 3.71
CA ALA A 45 -4.34 -7.51 5.13
C ALA A 45 -5.55 -8.22 5.77
N THR A 46 -6.76 -7.77 5.45
CA THR A 46 -8.00 -8.38 5.92
C THR A 46 -8.18 -9.79 5.36
N ALA A 47 -7.92 -10.00 4.07
CA ALA A 47 -8.02 -11.31 3.44
C ALA A 47 -7.00 -12.32 4.04
N VAL A 48 -5.77 -11.90 4.29
CA VAL A 48 -4.76 -12.72 4.97
C VAL A 48 -5.16 -13.05 6.40
N ALA A 49 -5.67 -12.06 7.16
CA ALA A 49 -6.15 -12.27 8.53
C ALA A 49 -7.31 -13.29 8.59
N ARG A 50 -8.13 -13.37 7.53
CA ARG A 50 -9.21 -14.34 7.37
C ARG A 50 -8.76 -15.68 6.80
N ARG A 51 -7.45 -15.90 6.54
CA ARG A 51 -6.88 -17.08 5.86
C ARG A 51 -7.45 -17.32 4.46
N ASP A 52 -7.98 -16.27 3.86
CA ASP A 52 -8.71 -16.27 2.60
C ASP A 52 -7.75 -16.11 1.40
N VAL A 53 -6.59 -15.51 1.66
CA VAL A 53 -5.47 -15.32 0.74
C VAL A 53 -4.18 -15.77 1.41
N ASP A 54 -3.31 -16.43 0.63
CA ASP A 54 -1.99 -16.81 1.10
C ASP A 54 -1.15 -15.55 1.39
N PRO A 55 -0.42 -15.47 2.52
CA PRO A 55 0.42 -14.31 2.82
C PRO A 55 1.42 -14.01 1.71
N LYS A 56 1.91 -15.03 0.99
CA LYS A 56 2.82 -14.85 -0.14
C LYS A 56 2.13 -14.17 -1.32
N THR A 57 0.90 -14.57 -1.65
CA THR A 57 0.09 -13.93 -2.70
C THR A 57 -0.22 -12.47 -2.35
N ALA A 58 -0.53 -12.19 -1.08
CA ALA A 58 -0.78 -10.82 -0.64
C ALA A 58 0.48 -9.94 -0.66
N GLU A 59 1.64 -10.51 -0.37
CA GLU A 59 2.93 -9.78 -0.42
C GLU A 59 3.33 -9.46 -1.87
N ASP A 60 3.17 -10.42 -2.77
CA ASP A 60 3.41 -10.29 -4.22
C ASP A 60 2.56 -9.17 -4.84
N LEU A 61 1.25 -9.16 -4.56
CA LEU A 61 0.33 -8.09 -5.00
C LEU A 61 0.69 -6.71 -4.42
N ARG A 62 1.28 -6.65 -3.23
CA ARG A 62 1.75 -5.37 -2.64
C ARG A 62 3.04 -4.89 -3.27
N ASP A 63 3.93 -5.80 -3.64
CA ASP A 63 5.18 -5.47 -4.34
C ASP A 63 4.88 -4.90 -5.73
N ASP A 64 4.00 -5.55 -6.49
CA ASP A 64 3.52 -5.06 -7.79
C ASP A 64 2.96 -3.63 -7.69
N LEU A 65 2.13 -3.39 -6.67
CA LEU A 65 1.54 -2.08 -6.42
C LEU A 65 2.59 -1.02 -6.02
N ALA A 66 3.63 -1.41 -5.29
CA ALA A 66 4.74 -0.53 -4.93
C ALA A 66 5.62 -0.19 -6.14
N ASP A 67 5.89 -1.17 -7.03
CA ASP A 67 6.60 -0.93 -8.30
C ASP A 67 5.81 0.02 -9.20
N LEU A 68 4.48 -0.12 -9.21
CA LEU A 68 3.55 0.77 -9.93
C LEU A 68 3.57 2.22 -9.40
N ASN A 69 3.82 2.40 -8.11
CA ASN A 69 4.03 3.74 -7.54
C ASN A 69 5.38 4.34 -7.96
N ARG A 70 6.41 3.51 -8.18
CA ARG A 70 7.76 3.93 -8.57
C ARG A 70 7.86 4.29 -10.06
N ARG A 71 7.09 3.62 -10.92
CA ARG A 71 7.13 3.82 -12.38
C ARG A 71 5.86 4.51 -12.88
N THR A 72 5.97 5.79 -13.25
CA THR A 72 4.85 6.58 -13.79
C THR A 72 4.65 6.46 -15.29
N ARG A 73 5.69 6.07 -16.05
CA ARG A 73 5.65 6.03 -17.52
C ARG A 73 4.70 4.96 -18.06
N ASP A 74 4.75 3.76 -17.47
CA ASP A 74 3.98 2.59 -17.94
C ASP A 74 2.85 2.25 -16.96
N ARG A 75 2.38 3.25 -16.20
CA ARG A 75 1.43 3.04 -15.10
C ARG A 75 0.15 2.34 -15.55
N ALA A 76 -0.47 2.80 -16.65
CA ALA A 76 -1.71 2.22 -17.17
C ALA A 76 -1.52 0.75 -17.57
N GLU A 77 -0.42 0.43 -18.27
CA GLU A 77 -0.08 -0.94 -18.64
C GLU A 77 0.15 -1.81 -17.40
N ARG A 78 0.89 -1.31 -16.41
CA ARG A 78 1.13 -2.04 -15.15
C ARG A 78 -0.15 -2.22 -14.33
N VAL A 79 -1.10 -1.28 -14.39
CA VAL A 79 -2.42 -1.44 -13.74
C VAL A 79 -3.19 -2.54 -14.44
N ALA A 80 -3.19 -2.57 -15.77
CA ALA A 80 -3.85 -3.63 -16.54
C ALA A 80 -3.23 -5.01 -16.24
N ASP A 81 -1.91 -5.10 -16.20
CA ASP A 81 -1.16 -6.33 -15.87
C ASP A 81 -1.51 -6.82 -14.45
N LEU A 82 -1.53 -5.93 -13.46
CA LEU A 82 -1.93 -6.26 -12.09
C LEU A 82 -3.41 -6.69 -11.99
N ARG A 83 -4.31 -6.09 -12.78
CA ARG A 83 -5.71 -6.52 -12.86
C ARG A 83 -5.86 -7.90 -13.48
N ASP A 84 -5.09 -8.21 -14.53
CA ASP A 84 -5.06 -9.55 -15.13
C ASP A 84 -4.51 -10.58 -14.14
N HIS A 85 -3.44 -10.24 -13.41
CA HIS A 85 -2.88 -11.09 -12.37
C HIS A 85 -3.91 -11.39 -11.27
N ILE A 86 -4.66 -10.39 -10.80
CA ILE A 86 -5.76 -10.57 -9.85
C ILE A 86 -6.82 -11.53 -10.41
N ALA A 87 -7.23 -11.34 -11.67
CA ALA A 87 -8.20 -12.20 -12.32
C ALA A 87 -7.69 -13.65 -12.47
N GLU A 88 -6.40 -13.83 -12.73
CA GLU A 88 -5.75 -15.14 -12.74
C GLU A 88 -5.78 -15.80 -11.36
N LEU A 89 -5.45 -15.06 -10.30
CA LEU A 89 -5.49 -15.56 -8.92
C LEU A 89 -6.91 -15.97 -8.52
N VAL A 90 -7.93 -15.22 -8.94
CA VAL A 90 -9.34 -15.61 -8.77
C VAL A 90 -9.66 -16.89 -9.51
N ARG A 91 -9.26 -16.99 -10.78
CA ARG A 91 -9.48 -18.18 -11.61
C ARG A 91 -8.81 -19.43 -11.05
N ARG A 92 -7.63 -19.27 -10.44
CA ARG A 92 -6.88 -20.34 -9.75
C ARG A 92 -7.38 -20.63 -8.34
N ASN A 93 -8.45 -19.97 -7.88
CA ASN A 93 -9.00 -20.08 -6.54
C ASN A 93 -7.96 -19.79 -5.43
N ARG A 94 -6.96 -18.97 -5.76
CA ARG A 94 -5.89 -18.45 -4.89
C ARG A 94 -6.27 -17.12 -4.23
N LEU A 95 -7.25 -16.45 -4.83
CA LEU A 95 -7.87 -15.22 -4.36
C LEU A 95 -9.39 -15.41 -4.47
N PRO A 96 -10.18 -15.06 -3.47
CA PRO A 96 -11.63 -15.13 -3.55
C PRO A 96 -12.15 -14.11 -4.54
N ALA A 97 -13.18 -14.48 -5.30
CA ALA A 97 -13.76 -13.62 -6.32
C ALA A 97 -14.22 -12.25 -5.79
N GLN A 98 -14.78 -12.22 -4.57
CA GLN A 98 -15.19 -10.98 -3.91
C GLN A 98 -13.99 -10.05 -3.62
N THR A 99 -12.89 -10.61 -3.12
CA THR A 99 -11.66 -9.86 -2.84
C THR A 99 -11.04 -9.38 -4.15
N GLY A 100 -10.94 -10.25 -5.16
CA GLY A 100 -10.42 -9.89 -6.48
C GLY A 100 -11.22 -8.78 -7.15
N ALA A 101 -12.55 -8.83 -7.14
CA ALA A 101 -13.40 -7.78 -7.69
C ALA A 101 -13.22 -6.43 -6.96
N LYS A 102 -13.01 -6.45 -5.64
CA LYS A 102 -12.74 -5.24 -4.87
C LYS A 102 -11.38 -4.64 -5.23
N LEU A 103 -10.35 -5.46 -5.35
CA LEU A 103 -9.01 -5.04 -5.76
C LEU A 103 -9.00 -4.50 -7.20
N ASP A 104 -9.70 -5.15 -8.12
CA ASP A 104 -9.90 -4.70 -9.50
C ASP A 104 -10.57 -3.32 -9.56
N SER A 105 -11.65 -3.13 -8.79
CA SER A 105 -12.38 -1.86 -8.75
C SER A 105 -11.51 -0.72 -8.21
N LEU A 106 -10.68 -1.00 -7.21
CA LEU A 106 -9.71 -0.04 -6.67
C LEU A 106 -8.69 0.36 -7.74
N LEU A 107 -8.15 -0.61 -8.49
CA LEU A 107 -7.20 -0.39 -9.58
C LEU A 107 -7.82 0.40 -10.75
N ALA A 108 -9.05 0.08 -11.15
CA ALA A 108 -9.79 0.83 -12.15
C ALA A 108 -9.98 2.31 -11.74
N ARG A 109 -10.23 2.55 -10.46
CA ARG A 109 -10.31 3.92 -9.91
C ARG A 109 -8.96 4.63 -9.98
N ALA A 110 -7.87 3.94 -9.62
CA ALA A 110 -6.51 4.47 -9.74
C ALA A 110 -6.14 4.86 -11.19
N ASP A 111 -6.52 4.03 -12.16
CA ASP A 111 -6.30 4.30 -13.58
C ASP A 111 -7.08 5.54 -14.05
N ALA A 112 -8.37 5.65 -13.70
CA ALA A 112 -9.21 6.80 -14.01
C ALA A 112 -8.65 8.12 -13.45
N PHE A 113 -8.04 8.08 -12.26
CA PHE A 113 -7.35 9.25 -11.70
C PHE A 113 -6.08 9.64 -12.47
N SER A 114 -5.41 8.66 -13.09
CA SER A 114 -4.24 8.88 -13.92
C SER A 114 -4.59 9.47 -15.29
N THR A 115 -5.69 9.01 -15.92
CA THR A 115 -6.16 9.53 -17.21
C THR A 115 -6.78 10.93 -17.11
N SER A 116 -7.50 11.24 -16.02
CA SER A 116 -8.11 12.58 -15.82
C SER A 116 -7.10 13.73 -15.74
N ARG A 117 -5.82 13.44 -15.47
CA ARG A 117 -4.75 14.44 -15.41
C ARG A 117 -4.15 14.75 -16.78
N THR A 118 -4.37 13.89 -17.77
CA THR A 118 -3.80 14.04 -19.12
C THR A 118 -4.68 14.91 -20.03
N ASP A 119 -5.87 15.33 -19.56
CA ASP A 119 -6.86 16.13 -20.29
C ASP A 119 -6.96 17.57 -19.72
N ASP A 120 -5.85 18.32 -19.73
CA ASP A 120 -5.82 19.80 -19.54
C ASP A 120 -4.82 20.45 -20.51
#